data_AF-A0A381QRK0-F1
#
_entry.id   AF-A0A381QRK0-F1
#
_cell.length_a   1.000
_cell.length_b   1.000
_cell.length_c   1.000
_cell.angle_alpha   90.00
_cell.angle_beta   90.00
_cell.angle_gamma   90.00
#
_symmetry.space_group_name_H-M   'P 1'
#
loop_
_entity.id
_entity.type
_entity.pdbx_description
1 polymer ?
#
loop_
_entity_poly.entity_id
_entity_poly.type
_entity_poly.pdbx_seq_one_letter_code
_entity_poly.pdbx_strand_id
1 'polypeptide(L)'
;MIWKRYIPIAIVGFFGSLTLFGWFIENEGIKAFIDDDATQWYDIIASFAIFLGALNLLKLQFLKVLKRQSGWEYSVVAILSFFIVFVIGFFMRGAFVVDIPNTDIQSTYFTQGAAEEAVNHLKDSGITASITPAQWGAHIQTEGGLFKWMFDNIFTPLSATMFALLAFYVASASYRAFRARNFEATLLLLAGIIIMIGRVPIGSLISSWMIMYLLVLVIGILINTYFRSRQLVFGWVALGLIGVTVLGSFMGWPIDQPAVFYLPALQEWIYTVPNLAGARAIMIGIGLGVIVTSLRYIFGLEKSYIGDQ
;
A
#
# COMPACT_ATOMS: atom_id res chain seq x y z
N MET A 1 16.65 41.58 16.41
CA MET A 1 16.72 40.10 16.35
C MET A 1 15.35 39.43 16.39
N ILE A 2 14.41 39.90 17.25
CA ILE A 2 13.02 39.41 17.35
C ILE A 2 12.30 39.39 15.98
N TRP A 3 12.23 40.51 15.27
CA TRP A 3 11.52 40.62 13.99
C TRP A 3 11.98 39.63 12.91
N LYS A 4 13.28 39.29 12.85
CA LYS A 4 13.81 38.32 11.89
C LYS A 4 13.34 36.88 12.16
N ARG A 5 12.91 36.59 13.39
CA ARG A 5 12.43 35.26 13.80
C ARG A 5 10.90 35.15 13.71
N TYR A 6 10.17 36.17 14.17
CA TYR A 6 8.71 36.10 14.25
C TYR A 6 8.01 36.40 12.92
N ILE A 7 8.61 37.19 12.01
CA ILE A 7 8.00 37.47 10.71
C ILE A 7 7.86 36.20 9.85
N PRO A 8 8.91 35.39 9.61
CA PRO A 8 8.77 34.16 8.83
C PRO A 8 7.76 33.19 9.46
N ILE A 9 7.81 33.06 10.79
CA ILE A 9 6.89 32.24 11.58
C ILE A 9 5.44 32.70 11.39
N ALA A 10 5.17 34.00 11.46
CA ALA A 10 3.84 34.55 11.29
C ALA A 10 3.33 34.35 9.85
N ILE A 11 4.21 34.48 8.85
CA ILE A 11 3.88 34.19 7.44
C ILE A 11 3.51 32.71 7.30
N VAL A 12 4.34 31.78 7.77
CA VAL A 12 4.05 30.34 7.70
C VAL A 12 2.77 29.98 8.45
N GLY A 13 2.57 30.55 9.65
CA GLY A 13 1.36 30.31 10.44
C GLY A 13 0.09 30.84 9.78
N PHE A 14 0.16 32.03 9.18
CA PHE A 14 -0.97 32.62 8.46
C PHE A 14 -1.32 31.82 7.20
N PHE A 15 -0.35 31.59 6.31
CA PHE A 15 -0.61 30.84 5.07
C PHE A 15 -0.95 29.37 5.33
N GLY A 16 -0.30 28.73 6.30
CA GLY A 16 -0.65 27.35 6.69
C GLY A 16 -2.07 27.25 7.24
N SER A 17 -2.50 28.23 8.06
CA SER A 17 -3.89 28.28 8.53
C SER A 17 -4.86 28.59 7.38
N LEU A 18 -4.49 29.48 6.46
CA LEU A 18 -5.29 29.82 5.29
C LEU A 18 -5.51 28.59 4.40
N THR A 19 -4.46 27.81 4.12
CA THR A 19 -4.57 26.57 3.34
C THR A 19 -5.42 25.52 4.06
N LEU A 20 -5.27 25.35 5.37
CA LEU A 20 -6.07 24.39 6.14
C LEU A 20 -7.55 24.76 6.21
N PHE A 21 -7.85 26.02 6.52
CA PHE A 21 -9.22 26.47 6.75
C PHE A 21 -9.92 26.95 5.48
N GLY A 22 -9.19 27.31 4.43
CA GLY A 22 -9.82 27.85 3.23
C GLY A 22 -10.56 26.81 2.39
N TRP A 23 -10.32 25.51 2.59
CA TRP A 23 -11.21 24.44 2.10
C TRP A 23 -12.64 24.54 2.66
N PHE A 24 -12.82 25.19 3.81
CA PHE A 24 -14.12 25.45 4.43
C PHE A 24 -14.71 26.82 4.08
N ILE A 25 -13.98 27.65 3.30
CA ILE A 25 -14.42 28.99 2.92
C ILE A 25 -14.98 28.96 1.50
N GLU A 26 -16.26 29.30 1.34
CA GLU A 26 -16.92 29.43 0.04
C GLU A 26 -16.58 30.79 -0.61
N ASN A 27 -15.32 30.97 -1.01
CA ASN A 27 -14.87 32.15 -1.74
C ASN A 27 -13.97 31.76 -2.92
N GLU A 28 -14.27 32.27 -4.12
CA GLU A 28 -13.55 31.92 -5.35
C GLU A 28 -12.06 32.29 -5.30
N GLY A 29 -11.70 33.45 -4.72
CA GLY A 29 -10.30 33.88 -4.61
C GLY A 29 -9.48 33.03 -3.65
N ILE A 30 -10.08 32.60 -2.54
CA ILE A 30 -9.42 31.72 -1.56
C ILE A 30 -9.29 30.30 -2.13
N LYS A 31 -10.31 29.80 -2.83
CA LYS A 31 -10.25 28.49 -3.49
C LYS A 31 -9.18 28.46 -4.58
N ALA A 32 -9.12 29.46 -5.45
CA ALA A 32 -8.08 29.56 -6.48
C ALA A 32 -6.66 29.57 -5.88
N PHE A 33 -6.43 30.32 -4.80
CA PHE A 33 -5.13 30.32 -4.12
C PHE A 33 -4.77 28.95 -3.53
N ILE A 34 -5.75 28.22 -2.99
CA ILE A 34 -5.51 26.92 -2.35
C ILE A 34 -5.31 25.81 -3.38
N ASP A 35 -6.14 25.78 -4.41
CA ASP A 35 -6.12 24.73 -5.42
C ASP A 35 -4.91 24.90 -6.36
N ASP A 36 -4.56 26.13 -6.75
CA ASP A 36 -3.49 26.39 -7.70
C ASP A 36 -2.17 26.79 -7.02
N ASP A 37 -2.13 27.94 -6.35
CA ASP A 37 -0.88 28.53 -5.86
C ASP A 37 -0.26 27.67 -4.75
N ALA A 38 -1.04 27.31 -3.73
CA ALA A 38 -0.55 26.53 -2.59
C ALA A 38 -0.08 25.12 -3.01
N THR A 39 -0.80 24.49 -3.95
CA THR A 39 -0.41 23.19 -4.51
C THR A 39 0.90 23.27 -5.28
N GLN A 40 1.11 24.31 -6.10
CA GLN A 40 2.39 24.50 -6.80
C GLN A 40 3.55 24.69 -5.83
N TRP A 41 3.39 25.49 -4.77
CA TRP A 41 4.42 25.64 -3.73
C TRP A 41 4.70 24.32 -3.01
N TYR A 42 3.66 23.55 -2.72
CA TYR A 42 3.80 22.20 -2.17
C TYR A 42 4.60 21.29 -3.11
N ASP A 43 4.27 21.24 -4.40
CA ASP A 43 4.96 20.41 -5.39
C ASP A 43 6.44 20.79 -5.52
N ILE A 44 6.75 22.08 -5.50
CA ILE A 44 8.14 22.57 -5.49
C ILE A 44 8.87 22.05 -4.25
N ILE A 45 8.32 22.27 -3.05
CA ILE A 45 8.94 21.84 -1.79
C ILE A 45 9.06 20.32 -1.72
N ALA A 46 8.02 19.59 -2.12
CA ALA A 46 7.99 18.14 -2.15
C ALA A 46 9.04 17.58 -3.11
N SER A 47 9.22 18.18 -4.29
CA SER A 47 10.26 17.77 -5.24
C SER A 47 11.66 17.94 -4.65
N PHE A 48 11.95 19.05 -3.96
CA PHE A 48 13.21 19.25 -3.25
C PHE A 48 13.39 18.25 -2.10
N ALA A 49 12.34 17.97 -1.35
CA ALA A 49 12.39 17.01 -0.24
C ALA A 49 12.66 15.58 -0.73
N ILE A 50 12.00 15.15 -1.82
CA ILE A 50 12.25 13.85 -2.47
C ILE A 50 13.69 13.78 -2.96
N PHE A 51 14.17 14.84 -3.61
CA PHE A 51 15.55 14.89 -4.11
C PHE A 51 16.57 14.84 -2.96
N LEU A 52 16.38 15.64 -1.91
CA LEU A 52 17.24 15.64 -0.73
C LEU A 52 17.20 14.28 0.00
N GLY A 53 16.03 13.67 0.11
CA GLY A 53 15.84 12.33 0.66
C GLY A 53 16.62 11.27 -0.11
N ALA A 54 16.49 11.27 -1.45
CA ALA A 54 17.23 10.38 -2.33
C ALA A 54 18.75 10.60 -2.23
N LEU A 55 19.21 11.84 -2.25
CA LEU A 55 20.64 12.17 -2.09
C LEU A 55 21.17 11.74 -0.72
N ASN A 56 20.41 11.93 0.34
CA ASN A 56 20.81 11.51 1.68
C ASN A 56 20.91 9.98 1.77
N LEU A 57 19.95 9.24 1.21
CA LEU A 57 20.00 7.79 1.13
C LEU A 57 21.22 7.32 0.33
N LEU A 58 21.46 7.90 -0.86
CA LEU A 58 22.64 7.59 -1.67
C LEU A 58 23.94 7.89 -0.93
N LYS A 59 24.03 9.03 -0.24
CA LYS A 59 25.18 9.38 0.59
C LYS A 59 25.42 8.32 1.67
N LEU A 60 24.37 7.88 2.36
CA LEU A 60 24.48 6.83 3.39
C LEU A 60 24.96 5.50 2.80
N GLN A 61 24.39 5.06 1.67
CA GLN A 61 24.83 3.84 0.99
C GLN A 61 26.27 3.95 0.50
N PHE A 62 26.64 5.10 -0.08
CA PHE A 62 27.99 5.35 -0.58
C PHE A 62 29.02 5.36 0.56
N LEU A 63 28.72 6.03 1.67
CA LEU A 63 29.58 6.00 2.86
C LEU A 63 29.69 4.58 3.44
N LYS A 64 28.63 3.78 3.38
CA LYS A 64 28.63 2.38 3.81
C LYS A 64 29.59 1.53 2.96
N VAL A 65 29.62 1.76 1.64
CA VAL A 65 30.56 1.13 0.69
C VAL A 65 31.99 1.57 0.96
N LEU A 66 32.25 2.89 1.06
CA LEU A 66 33.59 3.41 1.31
C LEU A 66 34.18 2.90 2.63
N LYS A 67 33.35 2.84 3.69
CA LYS A 67 33.77 2.38 5.01
C LYS A 67 33.74 0.86 5.19
N ARG A 68 33.38 0.09 4.14
CA ARG A 68 33.22 -1.37 4.15
C ARG A 68 32.46 -1.89 5.38
N GLN A 69 31.34 -1.24 5.70
CA GLN A 69 30.50 -1.68 6.82
C GLN A 69 29.78 -2.99 6.48
N SER A 70 29.22 -3.67 7.49
CA SER A 70 28.52 -4.94 7.30
C SER A 70 27.41 -4.84 6.23
N GLY A 71 27.46 -5.72 5.23
CA GLY A 71 26.52 -5.74 4.10
C GLY A 71 26.69 -4.55 3.14
N TRP A 72 27.93 -4.11 2.90
CA TRP A 72 28.25 -3.06 1.92
C TRP A 72 28.01 -3.54 0.48
N GLU A 73 28.09 -4.83 0.22
CA GLU A 73 27.87 -5.44 -1.10
C GLU A 73 26.46 -5.13 -1.61
N TYR A 74 25.46 -5.27 -0.73
CA TYR A 74 24.07 -4.89 -1.03
C TYR A 74 23.91 -3.39 -1.32
N SER A 75 24.77 -2.57 -0.72
CA SER A 75 24.74 -1.12 -0.90
C SER A 75 25.26 -0.73 -2.29
N VAL A 76 26.24 -1.47 -2.83
CA VAL A 76 26.69 -1.32 -4.23
C VAL A 76 25.55 -1.63 -5.20
N VAL A 77 24.84 -2.73 -4.98
CA VAL A 77 23.69 -3.12 -5.81
C VAL A 77 22.60 -2.04 -5.77
N ALA A 78 22.30 -1.48 -4.59
CA ALA A 78 21.32 -0.41 -4.45
C ALA A 78 21.71 0.87 -5.21
N ILE A 79 22.97 1.28 -5.11
CA ILE A 79 23.49 2.47 -5.83
C ILE A 79 23.42 2.25 -7.34
N LEU A 80 23.90 1.11 -7.83
CA LEU A 80 23.84 0.79 -9.27
C LEU A 80 22.40 0.75 -9.78
N SER A 81 21.49 0.11 -9.03
CA SER A 81 20.08 0.02 -9.39
C SER A 81 19.44 1.41 -9.46
N PHE A 82 19.76 2.30 -8.51
CA PHE A 82 19.28 3.69 -8.53
C PHE A 82 19.71 4.39 -9.82
N PHE A 83 20.99 4.34 -10.18
CA PHE A 83 21.49 5.01 -11.39
C PHE A 83 20.93 4.41 -12.68
N ILE A 84 20.77 3.09 -12.74
CA ILE A 84 20.14 2.42 -13.89
C ILE A 84 18.70 2.94 -14.05
N VAL A 85 17.87 2.88 -13.02
CA VAL A 85 16.47 3.33 -13.09
C VAL A 85 16.40 4.83 -13.39
N PHE A 86 17.27 5.64 -12.78
CA PHE A 86 17.34 7.07 -13.03
C PHE A 86 17.67 7.39 -14.50
N VAL A 87 18.68 6.72 -15.06
CA VAL A 87 19.07 6.93 -16.46
C VAL A 87 17.96 6.49 -17.41
N ILE A 88 17.36 5.33 -17.17
CA ILE A 88 16.21 4.87 -17.95
C ILE A 88 15.08 5.94 -17.86
N GLY A 89 14.81 6.49 -16.67
CA GLY A 89 13.64 7.34 -16.41
C GLY A 89 13.74 8.70 -17.05
N PHE A 90 14.94 9.26 -17.01
CA PHE A 90 15.20 10.61 -17.46
C PHE A 90 15.56 10.66 -18.95
N PHE A 91 16.26 9.65 -19.47
CA PHE A 91 16.81 9.69 -20.82
C PHE A 91 16.10 8.79 -21.83
N MET A 92 15.24 7.86 -21.39
CA MET A 92 14.48 7.01 -22.30
C MET A 92 12.98 7.24 -22.14
N ARG A 93 12.31 7.51 -23.26
CA ARG A 93 10.83 7.52 -23.28
C ARG A 93 10.29 6.12 -23.01
N GLY A 94 10.82 5.09 -23.69
CA GLY A 94 10.44 3.72 -23.40
C GLY A 94 8.96 3.39 -23.67
N ALA A 95 8.21 4.28 -24.32
CA ALA A 95 6.77 4.13 -24.55
C ALA A 95 6.40 4.81 -25.87
N PHE A 96 6.23 3.99 -26.91
CA PHE A 96 5.83 4.38 -28.24
C PHE A 96 4.48 3.75 -28.54
N VAL A 97 3.44 4.58 -28.59
CA VAL A 97 2.06 4.14 -28.78
C VAL A 97 1.78 4.07 -30.27
N VAL A 98 1.34 2.90 -30.73
CA VAL A 98 0.84 2.68 -32.08
C VAL A 98 -0.68 2.76 -32.02
N ASP A 99 -1.23 3.75 -32.72
CA ASP A 99 -2.66 3.99 -32.80
C ASP A 99 -3.18 3.59 -34.19
N ILE A 100 -4.18 2.72 -34.21
CA ILE A 100 -4.82 2.22 -35.43
C ILE A 100 -6.11 3.02 -35.66
N PRO A 101 -6.22 3.77 -36.77
CA PRO A 101 -7.39 4.60 -37.06
C PRO A 101 -8.69 3.78 -37.07
N ASN A 102 -9.75 4.38 -36.53
CA ASN A 102 -11.09 3.79 -36.44
C ASN A 102 -11.18 2.53 -35.55
N THR A 103 -10.22 2.33 -34.64
CA THR A 103 -10.29 1.29 -33.60
C THR A 103 -9.82 1.85 -32.26
N ASP A 104 -10.37 1.37 -31.15
CA ASP A 104 -9.92 1.73 -29.79
C ASP A 104 -8.67 0.93 -29.34
N ILE A 105 -7.95 0.31 -30.29
CA ILE A 105 -6.82 -0.56 -30.00
C ILE A 105 -5.54 0.26 -30.06
N GLN A 106 -4.92 0.44 -28.88
CA GLN A 106 -3.62 1.07 -28.74
C GLN A 106 -2.62 0.03 -28.24
N SER A 107 -1.49 -0.13 -28.95
CA SER A 107 -0.39 -0.96 -28.51
C SER A 107 0.85 -0.12 -28.21
N THR A 108 1.42 -0.32 -27.03
CA THR A 108 2.62 0.40 -26.61
C THR A 108 3.84 -0.49 -26.75
N TYR A 109 4.91 0.04 -27.34
CA TYR A 109 6.19 -0.63 -27.51
C TYR A 109 7.30 0.11 -26.74
N PHE A 110 8.33 -0.63 -26.32
CA PHE A 110 9.44 -0.06 -25.55
C PHE A 110 10.38 0.80 -26.41
N THR A 111 10.54 0.45 -27.68
CA THR A 111 11.47 1.11 -28.60
C THR A 111 10.75 1.59 -29.85
N GLN A 112 11.29 2.66 -30.44
CA GLN A 112 10.76 3.19 -31.70
C GLN A 112 10.86 2.16 -32.82
N GLY A 113 11.97 1.43 -32.92
CA GLY A 113 12.16 0.41 -33.95
C GLY A 113 11.12 -0.73 -33.88
N ALA A 114 10.76 -1.17 -32.67
CA ALA A 114 9.70 -2.17 -32.50
C ALA A 114 8.32 -1.63 -32.90
N ALA A 115 8.04 -0.35 -32.60
CA ALA A 115 6.81 0.30 -33.05
C ALA A 115 6.77 0.45 -34.58
N GLU A 116 7.89 0.81 -35.21
CA GLU A 116 8.01 0.93 -36.67
C GLU A 116 7.82 -0.42 -37.37
N GLU A 117 8.41 -1.49 -36.84
CA GLU A 117 8.21 -2.86 -37.34
C GLU A 117 6.74 -3.27 -37.25
N ALA A 118 6.08 -3.01 -36.12
CA ALA A 118 4.65 -3.27 -35.96
C ALA A 118 3.79 -2.48 -36.96
N VAL A 119 4.09 -1.21 -37.18
CA VAL A 119 3.38 -0.39 -38.19
C VAL A 119 3.63 -0.90 -39.61
N ASN A 120 4.84 -1.36 -39.93
CA ASN A 120 5.14 -1.93 -41.24
C ASN A 120 4.32 -3.21 -41.51
N HIS A 121 4.18 -4.10 -40.52
CA HIS A 121 3.31 -5.28 -40.64
C HIS A 121 1.84 -4.92 -40.83
N LEU A 122 1.37 -3.87 -40.17
CA LEU A 122 0.00 -3.37 -40.34
C LEU A 122 -0.18 -2.76 -41.74
N LYS A 123 0.84 -2.06 -42.25
CA LYS A 123 0.84 -1.50 -43.60
C LYS A 123 0.78 -2.58 -44.68
N ASP A 124 1.49 -3.69 -44.50
CA ASP A 124 1.40 -4.86 -45.39
C ASP A 124 -0.03 -5.45 -45.43
N SER A 125 -0.79 -5.27 -44.35
CA SER A 125 -2.21 -5.66 -44.23
C SER A 125 -3.18 -4.56 -44.70
N GLY A 126 -2.68 -3.45 -45.25
CA GLY A 126 -3.48 -2.33 -45.72
C GLY A 126 -3.96 -1.36 -44.62
N ILE A 127 -3.47 -1.50 -43.39
CA ILE A 127 -3.84 -0.66 -42.24
C ILE A 127 -2.77 0.40 -42.02
N THR A 128 -3.15 1.68 -42.09
CA THR A 128 -2.24 2.80 -41.80
C THR A 128 -2.29 3.15 -40.32
N ALA A 129 -1.33 2.70 -39.54
CA ALA A 129 -1.21 3.06 -38.12
C ALA A 129 -0.24 4.25 -37.92
N SER A 130 -0.47 5.03 -36.87
CA SER A 130 0.39 6.17 -36.50
C SER A 130 1.18 5.86 -35.23
N ILE A 131 2.43 6.32 -35.17
CA ILE A 131 3.29 6.16 -34.00
C ILE A 131 3.34 7.50 -33.26
N THR A 132 2.86 7.49 -32.02
CA THR A 132 2.93 8.63 -31.12
C THR A 132 3.79 8.29 -29.92
N PRO A 133 4.96 8.93 -29.75
CA PRO A 133 5.77 8.71 -28.56
C PRO A 133 5.10 9.38 -27.35
N ALA A 134 5.06 8.68 -26.21
CA ALA A 134 4.50 9.22 -24.99
C ALA A 134 5.19 10.55 -24.59
N GLN A 135 4.42 11.46 -23.99
CA GLN A 135 4.95 12.72 -23.48
C GLN A 135 5.91 12.46 -22.31
N TRP A 136 6.94 13.30 -22.18
CA TRP A 136 7.85 13.25 -21.05
C TRP A 136 7.09 13.45 -19.74
N GLY A 137 7.34 12.60 -18.75
CA GLY A 137 6.58 12.48 -17.51
C GLY A 137 5.50 11.39 -17.61
N ALA A 138 4.62 11.47 -18.61
CA ALA A 138 3.58 10.46 -18.85
C ALA A 138 4.16 9.10 -19.26
N HIS A 139 5.31 9.09 -19.93
CA HIS A 139 6.01 7.88 -20.39
C HIS A 139 6.36 6.89 -19.27
N ILE A 140 6.49 7.37 -18.02
CA ILE A 140 6.80 6.54 -16.85
C ILE A 140 5.57 5.73 -16.41
N GLN A 141 4.36 6.24 -16.68
CA GLN A 141 3.09 5.62 -16.26
C GLN A 141 2.33 4.97 -17.42
N THR A 142 2.83 5.11 -18.66
CA THR A 142 2.14 4.62 -19.85
C THR A 142 2.05 3.09 -19.82
N GLU A 143 0.83 2.55 -19.93
CA GLU A 143 0.57 1.12 -19.97
C GLU A 143 1.27 0.46 -21.16
N GLY A 144 1.90 -0.70 -20.92
CA GLY A 144 2.74 -1.38 -21.90
C GLY A 144 4.08 -0.69 -22.22
N GLY A 145 4.42 0.41 -21.55
CA GLY A 145 5.73 1.05 -21.64
C GLY A 145 6.81 0.32 -20.84
N LEU A 146 8.08 0.62 -21.13
CA LEU A 146 9.27 0.05 -20.49
C LEU A 146 9.25 0.27 -18.97
N PHE A 147 8.87 1.48 -18.55
CA PHE A 147 8.78 1.83 -17.12
C PHE A 147 7.73 1.03 -16.39
N LYS A 148 6.54 0.94 -16.99
CA LYS A 148 5.44 0.15 -16.44
C LYS A 148 5.83 -1.33 -16.38
N TRP A 149 6.50 -1.85 -17.41
CA TRP A 149 7.04 -3.21 -17.39
C TRP A 149 8.06 -3.43 -16.28
N MET A 150 9.02 -2.51 -16.09
CA MET A 150 9.97 -2.57 -14.97
C MET A 150 9.25 -2.52 -13.63
N PHE A 151 8.24 -1.67 -13.50
CA PHE A 151 7.44 -1.58 -12.29
C PHE A 151 6.73 -2.92 -12.01
N ASP A 152 6.04 -3.48 -12.99
CA ASP A 152 5.25 -4.70 -12.81
C ASP A 152 6.10 -5.97 -12.68
N ASN A 153 7.25 -6.04 -13.34
CA ASN A 153 8.08 -7.25 -13.39
C ASN A 153 9.29 -7.21 -12.44
N ILE A 154 9.69 -6.02 -11.97
CA ILE A 154 10.82 -5.85 -11.05
C ILE A 154 10.32 -5.32 -9.71
N PHE A 155 9.73 -4.12 -9.68
CA PHE A 155 9.35 -3.49 -8.42
C PHE A 155 8.22 -4.22 -7.69
N THR A 156 7.17 -4.64 -8.40
CA THR A 156 6.01 -5.31 -7.80
C THR A 156 6.38 -6.65 -7.17
N PRO A 157 7.13 -7.56 -7.83
CA PRO A 157 7.60 -8.79 -7.19
C PRO A 157 8.56 -8.52 -6.03
N LEU A 158 9.51 -7.59 -6.15
CA LEU A 158 10.41 -7.22 -5.05
C LEU A 158 9.63 -6.70 -3.84
N SER A 159 8.66 -5.82 -4.05
CA SER A 159 7.77 -5.33 -2.99
C SER A 159 6.95 -6.48 -2.38
N ALA A 160 6.44 -7.40 -3.19
CA ALA A 160 5.73 -8.58 -2.72
C ALA A 160 6.64 -9.48 -1.85
N THR A 161 7.92 -9.66 -2.20
CA THR A 161 8.88 -10.41 -1.37
C THR A 161 9.14 -9.73 -0.03
N MET A 162 9.22 -8.39 -0.01
CA MET A 162 9.37 -7.64 1.24
C MET A 162 8.15 -7.84 2.15
N PHE A 163 6.94 -7.77 1.60
CA PHE A 163 5.72 -8.04 2.36
C PHE A 163 5.60 -9.50 2.79
N ALA A 164 6.01 -10.46 1.97
CA ALA A 164 6.02 -11.87 2.32
C ALA A 164 7.00 -12.16 3.47
N LEU A 165 8.20 -11.59 3.44
CA LEU A 165 9.17 -11.68 4.52
C LEU A 165 8.65 -11.00 5.79
N LEU A 166 8.07 -9.81 5.67
CA LEU A 166 7.45 -9.10 6.80
C LEU A 166 6.34 -9.95 7.42
N ALA A 167 5.44 -10.51 6.62
CA ALA A 167 4.37 -11.38 7.08
C ALA A 167 4.93 -12.63 7.79
N PHE A 168 5.96 -13.27 7.22
CA PHE A 168 6.62 -14.41 7.84
C PHE A 168 7.28 -14.03 9.18
N TYR A 169 8.01 -12.92 9.24
CA TYR A 169 8.67 -12.48 10.48
C TYR A 169 7.66 -12.05 11.54
N VAL A 170 6.58 -11.35 11.17
CA VAL A 170 5.49 -10.99 12.08
C VAL A 170 4.82 -12.27 12.57
N ALA A 171 4.45 -13.20 11.70
CA ALA A 171 3.84 -14.47 12.10
C ALA A 171 4.77 -15.30 13.01
N SER A 172 6.07 -15.37 12.70
CA SER A 172 7.08 -16.07 13.49
C SER A 172 7.34 -15.39 14.84
N ALA A 173 7.42 -14.07 14.88
CA ALA A 173 7.56 -13.29 16.11
C ALA A 173 6.31 -13.42 16.98
N SER A 174 5.11 -13.29 16.40
CA SER A 174 3.84 -13.53 17.05
C SER A 174 3.79 -14.96 17.58
N TYR A 175 4.09 -15.98 16.78
CA TYR A 175 4.11 -17.38 17.25
C TYR A 175 5.09 -17.61 18.42
N ARG A 176 6.28 -17.01 18.37
CA ARG A 176 7.27 -17.09 19.47
C ARG A 176 6.84 -16.30 20.72
N ALA A 177 6.28 -15.12 20.56
CA ALA A 177 5.78 -14.27 21.65
C ALA A 177 4.51 -14.85 22.29
N PHE A 178 3.69 -15.50 21.48
CA PHE A 178 2.46 -16.20 21.84
C PHE A 178 2.67 -17.69 22.12
N ARG A 179 3.92 -18.13 22.33
CA ARG A 179 4.26 -19.54 22.66
C ARG A 179 3.28 -20.02 23.71
N ALA A 180 2.37 -20.90 23.28
CA ALA A 180 1.11 -21.24 23.92
C ALA A 180 1.23 -21.45 25.44
N ARG A 181 1.01 -20.37 26.19
CA ARG A 181 0.90 -20.37 27.65
C ARG A 181 -0.38 -19.71 28.15
N ASN A 182 -1.06 -18.93 27.30
CA ASN A 182 -2.34 -18.31 27.59
C ASN A 182 -3.35 -18.58 26.47
N PHE A 183 -4.60 -18.73 26.88
CA PHE A 183 -5.73 -19.07 26.02
C PHE A 183 -6.06 -17.99 24.98
N GLU A 184 -5.89 -16.72 25.35
CA GLU A 184 -6.12 -15.55 24.49
C GLU A 184 -5.22 -15.55 23.25
N ALA A 185 -3.96 -15.95 23.41
CA ALA A 185 -3.00 -15.98 22.31
C ALA A 185 -3.28 -17.09 21.30
N THR A 186 -3.82 -18.23 21.74
CA THR A 186 -4.27 -19.31 20.84
C THR A 186 -5.46 -18.86 19.98
N LEU A 187 -6.40 -18.14 20.57
CA LEU A 187 -7.53 -17.55 19.84
C LEU A 187 -7.06 -16.53 18.79
N LEU A 188 -6.16 -15.63 19.17
CA LEU A 188 -5.57 -14.65 18.26
C LEU A 188 -4.81 -15.32 17.11
N LEU A 189 -4.04 -16.37 17.40
CA LEU A 189 -3.30 -17.13 16.39
C LEU A 189 -4.26 -17.81 15.39
N LEU A 190 -5.30 -18.47 15.90
CA LEU A 190 -6.30 -19.13 15.05
C LEU A 190 -7.04 -18.12 14.18
N ALA A 191 -7.47 -16.99 14.74
CA ALA A 191 -8.10 -15.91 14.00
C ALA A 191 -7.18 -15.36 12.89
N GLY A 192 -5.89 -15.15 13.20
CA GLY A 192 -4.89 -14.70 12.22
C GLY A 192 -4.69 -15.71 11.08
N ILE A 193 -4.61 -17.00 11.38
CA ILE A 193 -4.48 -18.07 10.37
C ILE A 193 -5.71 -18.10 9.46
N ILE A 194 -6.92 -18.04 10.02
CA ILE A 194 -8.17 -18.04 9.26
C ILE A 194 -8.23 -16.85 8.29
N ILE A 195 -7.86 -15.64 8.75
CA ILE A 195 -7.82 -14.44 7.90
C ILE A 195 -6.75 -14.56 6.81
N MET A 196 -5.57 -15.11 7.13
CA MET A 196 -4.50 -15.31 6.15
C MET A 196 -4.89 -16.32 5.06
N ILE A 197 -5.58 -17.41 5.41
CA ILE A 197 -6.06 -18.41 4.43
C ILE A 197 -7.09 -17.79 3.48
N GLY A 198 -7.94 -16.87 3.96
CA GLY A 198 -8.91 -16.16 3.13
C GLY A 198 -8.30 -15.33 2.00
N ARG A 199 -7.02 -14.94 2.11
CA ARG A 199 -6.28 -14.21 1.07
C ARG A 199 -5.64 -15.11 0.00
N VAL A 200 -5.47 -16.39 0.28
CA VAL A 200 -4.87 -17.34 -0.64
C VAL A 200 -5.96 -17.86 -1.60
N PRO A 201 -5.68 -18.09 -2.89
CA PRO A 201 -6.67 -18.61 -3.84
C PRO A 201 -7.42 -19.87 -3.34
N ILE A 202 -6.74 -20.72 -2.55
CA ILE A 202 -7.31 -21.92 -1.92
C ILE A 202 -8.44 -21.58 -0.92
N GLY A 203 -8.42 -20.40 -0.29
CA GLY A 203 -9.46 -19.97 0.64
C GLY A 203 -10.84 -19.84 0.00
N SER A 204 -10.92 -19.59 -1.31
CA SER A 204 -12.19 -19.56 -2.06
C SER A 204 -12.81 -20.94 -2.24
N LEU A 205 -12.00 -22.00 -2.16
CA LEU A 205 -12.43 -23.40 -2.26
C LEU A 205 -13.00 -23.93 -0.93
N ILE A 206 -12.78 -23.22 0.17
CA ILE A 206 -13.25 -23.62 1.49
C ILE A 206 -14.72 -23.20 1.63
N SER A 207 -15.59 -24.18 1.86
CA SER A 207 -17.01 -23.92 2.06
C SER A 207 -17.30 -23.20 3.38
N SER A 208 -18.34 -22.37 3.40
CA SER A 208 -18.87 -21.75 4.61
C SER A 208 -19.24 -22.80 5.67
N TRP A 209 -19.67 -23.98 5.24
CA TRP A 209 -19.97 -25.12 6.10
C TRP A 209 -18.74 -25.62 6.86
N MET A 210 -17.60 -25.77 6.18
CA MET A 210 -16.33 -26.16 6.80
C MET A 210 -15.94 -25.18 7.93
N ILE A 211 -16.17 -23.89 7.71
CA ILE A 211 -15.82 -22.84 8.67
C ILE A 211 -16.77 -22.85 9.86
N MET A 212 -18.06 -23.07 9.64
CA MET A 212 -19.02 -23.27 10.72
C MET A 212 -18.66 -24.49 11.60
N TYR A 213 -18.26 -25.61 10.99
CA TYR A 213 -17.76 -26.76 11.76
C TYR A 213 -16.50 -26.42 12.56
N LEU A 214 -15.55 -25.71 11.95
CA LEU A 214 -14.34 -25.28 12.63
C LEU A 214 -14.65 -24.35 13.81
N LEU A 215 -15.61 -23.44 13.68
CA LEU A 215 -16.06 -22.57 14.77
C LEU A 215 -16.72 -23.37 15.90
N VAL A 216 -17.54 -24.38 15.59
CA VAL A 216 -18.11 -25.30 16.60
C VAL A 216 -16.99 -25.97 17.40
N LEU A 217 -15.94 -26.45 16.73
CA LEU A 217 -14.78 -27.07 17.37
C LEU A 217 -13.99 -26.07 18.22
N VAL A 218 -13.73 -24.86 17.70
CA VAL A 218 -13.04 -23.80 18.45
C VAL A 218 -13.82 -23.45 19.71
N ILE A 219 -15.13 -23.22 19.62
CA ILE A 219 -15.99 -22.95 20.78
C ILE A 219 -15.99 -24.15 21.75
N GLY A 220 -15.96 -25.38 21.26
CA GLY A 220 -15.80 -26.57 22.09
C GLY A 220 -14.50 -26.56 22.90
N ILE A 221 -13.39 -26.11 22.30
CA ILE A 221 -12.13 -25.89 23.02
C ILE A 221 -12.31 -24.78 24.06
N LEU A 222 -13.05 -23.70 23.74
CA LEU A 222 -13.28 -22.61 24.70
C LEU A 222 -14.09 -23.08 25.92
N ILE A 223 -15.16 -23.85 25.69
CA ILE A 223 -15.99 -24.46 26.72
C ILE A 223 -15.13 -25.39 27.59
N ASN A 224 -14.25 -26.19 26.98
CA ASN A 224 -13.34 -27.06 27.73
C ASN A 224 -12.40 -26.25 28.64
N THR A 225 -11.85 -25.14 28.14
CA THR A 225 -10.93 -24.31 28.93
C THR A 225 -11.62 -23.68 30.13
N TYR A 226 -12.85 -23.17 29.95
CA TYR A 226 -13.57 -22.46 31.01
C TYR A 226 -14.25 -23.41 32.01
N PHE A 227 -15.01 -24.39 31.52
CA PHE A 227 -15.83 -25.27 32.37
C PHE A 227 -15.13 -26.57 32.76
N ARG A 228 -14.03 -26.95 32.09
CA ARG A 228 -13.26 -28.19 32.32
C ARG A 228 -14.09 -29.49 32.35
N SER A 229 -15.29 -29.47 31.76
CA SER A 229 -16.22 -30.60 31.76
C SER A 229 -16.24 -31.27 30.39
N ARG A 230 -15.79 -32.54 30.34
CA ARG A 230 -15.75 -33.34 29.10
C ARG A 230 -17.13 -33.64 28.54
N GLN A 231 -18.14 -33.79 29.41
CA GLN A 231 -19.52 -34.05 28.99
C GLN A 231 -20.13 -32.84 28.26
N LEU A 232 -19.88 -31.62 28.76
CA LEU A 232 -20.36 -30.39 28.11
C LEU A 232 -19.69 -30.18 26.74
N VAL A 233 -18.39 -30.45 26.65
CA VAL A 233 -17.63 -30.35 25.39
C VAL A 233 -18.17 -31.35 24.37
N PHE A 234 -18.36 -32.60 24.78
CA PHE A 234 -18.90 -33.63 23.90
C PHE A 234 -20.31 -33.29 23.43
N GLY A 235 -21.17 -32.83 24.35
CA GLY A 235 -22.52 -32.35 24.02
C GLY A 235 -22.50 -31.21 23.01
N TRP A 236 -21.67 -30.19 23.23
CA TRP A 236 -21.54 -29.04 22.32
C TRP A 236 -21.05 -29.45 20.93
N VAL A 237 -19.99 -30.26 20.84
CA VAL A 237 -19.44 -30.67 19.55
C VAL A 237 -20.42 -31.56 18.79
N ALA A 238 -21.02 -32.55 19.45
CA ALA A 238 -21.97 -33.45 18.80
C ALA A 238 -23.23 -32.71 18.32
N LEU A 239 -23.84 -31.91 19.20
CA LEU A 239 -25.03 -31.13 18.84
C LEU A 239 -24.71 -30.02 17.84
N GLY A 240 -23.55 -29.38 17.95
CA GLY A 240 -23.12 -28.30 17.06
C GLY A 240 -22.87 -28.79 15.64
N LEU A 241 -22.15 -29.92 15.46
CA LEU A 241 -21.90 -30.49 14.13
C LEU A 241 -23.20 -30.95 13.46
N ILE A 242 -24.07 -31.65 14.21
CA ILE A 242 -25.39 -32.05 13.72
C ILE A 242 -26.24 -30.81 13.39
N GLY A 243 -26.26 -29.82 14.28
CA GLY A 243 -27.02 -28.59 14.11
C GLY A 243 -26.61 -27.82 12.86
N VAL A 244 -25.30 -27.61 12.62
CA VAL A 244 -24.80 -26.97 11.41
C VAL A 244 -25.21 -27.75 10.16
N THR A 245 -25.11 -29.08 10.19
CA THR A 245 -25.46 -29.93 9.05
C THR A 245 -26.95 -29.88 8.73
N VAL A 246 -27.81 -29.99 9.76
CA VAL A 246 -29.28 -29.97 9.63
C VAL A 246 -29.75 -28.58 9.20
N LEU A 247 -29.24 -27.51 9.81
CA LEU A 247 -29.60 -26.13 9.46
C LEU A 247 -29.18 -25.78 8.04
N GLY A 248 -27.94 -26.11 7.65
CA GLY A 248 -27.46 -25.85 6.29
C GLY A 248 -28.27 -26.64 5.25
N SER A 249 -28.63 -27.89 5.56
CA SER A 249 -29.42 -28.73 4.65
C SER A 249 -30.86 -28.25 4.55
N PHE A 250 -31.45 -27.81 5.65
CA PHE A 250 -32.81 -27.28 5.69
C PHE A 250 -32.93 -25.93 4.96
N MET A 251 -31.94 -25.06 5.12
CA MET A 251 -31.89 -23.75 4.45
C MET A 251 -31.40 -23.84 3.00
N GLY A 252 -30.93 -25.00 2.55
CA GLY A 252 -30.42 -25.21 1.20
C GLY A 252 -29.18 -24.38 0.87
N TRP A 253 -28.31 -24.12 1.86
CA TRP A 253 -27.19 -23.20 1.67
C TRP A 253 -26.14 -23.74 0.68
N PRO A 254 -25.82 -22.98 -0.37
CA PRO A 254 -24.70 -23.29 -1.26
C PRO A 254 -23.36 -23.13 -0.54
N ILE A 255 -22.26 -23.43 -1.25
CA ILE A 255 -20.91 -23.52 -0.67
C ILE A 255 -20.40 -22.21 -0.06
N ASP A 256 -20.90 -21.08 -0.54
CA ASP A 256 -20.54 -19.71 -0.20
C ASP A 256 -21.47 -19.07 0.84
N GLN A 257 -22.56 -19.73 1.22
CA GLN A 257 -23.53 -19.20 2.18
C GLN A 257 -23.50 -19.97 3.51
N PRO A 258 -23.64 -19.27 4.65
CA PRO A 258 -23.85 -17.82 4.81
C PRO A 258 -22.59 -17.01 4.51
N ALA A 259 -22.75 -15.83 3.89
CA ALA A 259 -21.63 -14.96 3.51
C ALA A 259 -20.74 -14.56 4.70
N VAL A 260 -21.33 -14.45 5.90
CA VAL A 260 -20.60 -14.16 7.15
C VAL A 260 -19.60 -15.26 7.51
N PHE A 261 -19.75 -16.49 7.01
CA PHE A 261 -18.81 -17.58 7.23
C PHE A 261 -17.99 -17.91 5.99
N TYR A 262 -18.15 -17.17 4.89
CA TYR A 262 -17.34 -17.34 3.69
C TYR A 262 -16.07 -16.52 3.80
N LEU A 263 -14.88 -17.16 3.78
CA LEU A 263 -13.61 -16.46 4.03
C LEU A 263 -13.37 -15.28 3.08
N PRO A 264 -13.63 -15.39 1.76
CA PRO A 264 -13.44 -14.26 0.86
C PRO A 264 -14.31 -13.06 1.24
N ALA A 265 -15.58 -13.27 1.57
CA ALA A 265 -16.49 -12.19 1.98
C ALA A 265 -16.09 -11.57 3.33
N LEU A 266 -15.73 -12.39 4.32
CA LEU A 266 -15.20 -11.91 5.60
C LEU A 266 -13.92 -11.10 5.42
N GLN A 267 -13.00 -11.58 4.59
CA GLN A 267 -11.75 -10.90 4.28
C GLN A 267 -12.00 -9.57 3.56
N GLU A 268 -12.92 -9.54 2.60
CA GLU A 268 -13.29 -8.32 1.89
C GLU A 268 -13.89 -7.30 2.86
N TRP A 269 -14.77 -7.73 3.76
CA TRP A 269 -15.31 -6.86 4.81
C TRP A 269 -14.20 -6.31 5.70
N ILE A 270 -13.26 -7.14 6.19
CA ILE A 270 -12.11 -6.70 7.00
C ILE A 270 -11.26 -5.68 6.22
N TYR A 271 -11.05 -5.90 4.93
CA TYR A 271 -10.22 -5.02 4.10
C TYR A 271 -10.88 -3.67 3.81
N THR A 272 -12.15 -3.70 3.46
CA THR A 272 -12.92 -2.53 2.99
C THR A 272 -13.46 -1.69 4.13
N VAL A 273 -13.71 -2.28 5.30
CA VAL A 273 -14.29 -1.59 6.45
C VAL A 273 -13.23 -1.21 7.48
N PRO A 274 -12.75 -2.08 8.40
CA PRO A 274 -11.84 -1.65 9.45
C PRO A 274 -10.43 -1.31 8.95
N ASN A 275 -9.89 -2.02 7.95
CA ASN A 275 -8.55 -1.69 7.43
C ASN A 275 -8.55 -0.35 6.70
N LEU A 276 -9.53 -0.11 5.80
CA LEU A 276 -9.65 1.18 5.13
C LEU A 276 -9.94 2.33 6.11
N ALA A 277 -10.82 2.11 7.10
CA ALA A 277 -11.08 3.07 8.16
C ALA A 277 -9.82 3.37 8.99
N GLY A 278 -9.06 2.34 9.37
CA GLY A 278 -7.81 2.47 10.11
C GLY A 278 -6.74 3.22 9.32
N ALA A 279 -6.56 2.88 8.04
CA ALA A 279 -5.63 3.60 7.15
C ALA A 279 -6.00 5.09 7.05
N ARG A 280 -7.29 5.42 6.90
CA ARG A 280 -7.75 6.82 6.91
C ARG A 280 -7.52 7.50 8.25
N ALA A 281 -7.79 6.81 9.37
CA ALA A 281 -7.50 7.35 10.71
C ALA A 281 -6.01 7.65 10.90
N ILE A 282 -5.12 6.78 10.41
CA ILE A 282 -3.67 7.01 10.41
C ILE A 282 -3.31 8.22 9.55
N MET A 283 -3.81 8.31 8.32
CA MET A 283 -3.53 9.46 7.44
C MET A 283 -4.00 10.79 8.06
N ILE A 284 -5.20 10.82 8.63
CA ILE A 284 -5.73 11.99 9.35
C ILE A 284 -4.85 12.28 10.57
N GLY A 285 -4.47 11.26 11.34
CA GLY A 285 -3.60 11.40 12.51
C GLY A 285 -2.22 11.94 12.16
N ILE A 286 -1.62 11.49 11.06
CA ILE A 286 -0.36 12.03 10.53
C ILE A 286 -0.55 13.50 10.14
N GLY A 287 -1.62 13.83 9.41
CA GLY A 287 -1.94 15.20 9.03
C GLY A 287 -2.07 16.11 10.25
N LEU A 288 -2.84 15.71 11.26
CA LEU A 288 -2.96 16.42 12.53
C LEU A 288 -1.63 16.54 13.27
N GLY A 289 -0.82 15.47 13.29
CA GLY A 289 0.50 15.46 13.90
C GLY A 289 1.47 16.45 13.23
N VAL A 290 1.44 16.55 11.90
CA VAL A 290 2.18 17.56 11.13
C VAL A 290 1.71 18.96 11.49
N ILE A 291 0.39 19.21 11.57
CA ILE A 291 -0.16 20.52 11.97
C ILE A 291 0.31 20.88 13.39
N VAL A 292 0.18 19.96 14.35
CA VAL A 292 0.62 20.20 15.74
C VAL A 292 2.12 20.50 15.79
N THR A 293 2.93 19.75 15.05
CA THR A 293 4.38 19.96 15.00
C THR A 293 4.71 21.33 14.39
N SER A 294 4.04 21.71 13.30
CA SER A 294 4.15 23.04 12.69
C SER A 294 3.76 24.16 13.65
N LEU A 295 2.65 24.00 14.40
CA LEU A 295 2.25 24.97 15.43
C LEU A 295 3.27 25.06 16.56
N ARG A 296 3.84 23.94 17.00
CA ARG A 296 4.92 23.94 18.02
C ARG A 296 6.16 24.69 17.56
N TYR A 297 6.51 24.61 16.27
CA TYR A 297 7.55 25.45 15.69
C TYR A 297 7.14 26.93 15.63
N ILE A 298 5.91 27.22 15.19
CA ILE A 298 5.39 28.59 15.07
C ILE A 298 5.39 29.29 16.43
N PHE A 299 4.88 28.64 17.47
CA PHE A 299 4.86 29.21 18.82
C PHE A 299 6.22 29.14 19.53
N GLY A 300 7.28 28.66 18.85
CA GLY A 300 8.63 28.59 19.41
C GLY A 300 8.79 27.60 20.55
N LEU A 301 7.86 26.64 20.68
CA LEU A 301 7.89 25.58 21.68
C LEU A 301 8.94 24.51 21.35
N GLU A 302 9.28 24.34 20.06
CA GLU A 302 10.45 23.58 19.63
C GLU A 302 11.56 24.53 19.14
N LYS A 303 12.76 24.41 19.74
CA LYS A 303 13.93 25.27 19.44
C LYS A 303 14.89 24.69 18.41
N SER A 304 14.59 23.53 17.83
CA SER A 304 15.62 22.67 17.21
C SER A 304 16.20 23.12 15.86
N TYR A 305 15.60 24.08 15.13
CA TYR A 305 16.08 24.45 13.77
C TYR A 305 16.65 25.86 13.65
N ILE A 306 16.49 26.70 14.67
CA ILE A 306 17.18 27.99 14.72
C ILE A 306 18.42 27.72 15.55
N GLY A 307 19.54 27.42 14.87
CA GLY A 307 20.78 26.93 15.45
C GLY A 307 21.07 27.54 16.83
N ASP A 308 21.17 26.66 17.82
CA ASP A 308 21.88 26.97 19.06
C ASP A 308 23.35 27.19 18.67
N GLN A 309 23.70 28.47 18.52
CA GLN A 309 24.89 29.01 19.17
C GLN A 309 24.42 29.93 20.29
#